data_AF-A0A8J7GD65-F1
#
_entry.id   AF-A0A8J7GD65-F1
#
_cell.length_a   1.000
_cell.length_b   1.000
_cell.length_c   1.000
_cell.angle_alpha   90.00
_cell.angle_beta   90.00
_cell.angle_gamma   90.00
#
_symmetry.space_group_name_H-M   'P 1'
#
loop_
_entity.id
_entity.type
_entity.pdbx_description
1 polymer ?
#
loop_
_entity_poly.entity_id
_entity_poly.type
_entity_poly.pdbx_seq_one_letter_code
_entity_poly.pdbx_strand_id
1 'polypeptide(L)'
;MYKRILAITAAAAVAGLMASGPASAAGPTALGDRALAQAKASADRPGTDGYEAHKVVTAPDAVSPEKQAWMNSHIHASTIGGPGYHLLTESQQRQWYNNYCGPASLVETLAEHGIYKDQGWAAGVLHTGAPGGSGTNGGEMGPALNAYSGGFKYDEVQVSSPYSNYVASYQSRLQSDINAGYGLVAVAYEVAGGPHLVGHPSNSNVFHFIAIDGYLDYGATTHYADSFTDYGWSVPKYSTISSDTMVRIISGRPYYW
;
A
#
# COMPACT_ATOMS: atom_id res chain seq x y z
N MET A 1 -30.16 -40.96 37.93
CA MET A 1 -30.31 -39.97 36.83
C MET A 1 -29.00 -39.89 36.07
N TYR A 2 -28.88 -40.62 34.95
CA TYR A 2 -27.68 -40.65 34.11
C TYR A 2 -27.74 -39.51 33.08
N LYS A 3 -26.80 -38.57 33.15
CA LYS A 3 -26.61 -37.53 32.11
C LYS A 3 -25.79 -38.12 30.97
N ARG A 4 -26.41 -38.25 29.80
CA ARG A 4 -25.77 -38.57 28.53
C ARG A 4 -24.96 -37.36 28.06
N ILE A 5 -23.64 -37.53 27.87
CA ILE A 5 -22.77 -36.57 27.21
C ILE A 5 -22.85 -36.88 25.72
N LEU A 6 -23.44 -35.96 24.95
CA LEU A 6 -23.52 -36.02 23.50
C LEU A 6 -22.20 -35.44 22.95
N ALA A 7 -21.36 -36.29 22.35
CA ALA A 7 -20.23 -35.83 21.56
C ALA A 7 -20.74 -35.36 20.20
N ILE A 8 -20.67 -34.05 19.93
CA ILE A 8 -20.94 -33.47 18.62
C ILE A 8 -19.60 -33.38 17.89
N THR A 9 -19.40 -34.27 16.93
CA THR A 9 -18.28 -34.23 16.00
C THR A 9 -18.56 -33.13 14.97
N ALA A 10 -17.92 -31.98 15.12
CA ALA A 10 -17.94 -30.93 14.10
C ALA A 10 -17.01 -31.35 12.95
N ALA A 11 -17.59 -31.78 11.83
CA ALA A 11 -16.87 -31.97 10.58
C ALA A 11 -16.54 -30.57 10.01
N ALA A 12 -15.26 -30.21 10.03
CA ALA A 12 -14.77 -29.03 9.33
C ALA A 12 -14.84 -29.28 7.81
N ALA A 13 -15.80 -28.65 7.15
CA ALA A 13 -15.82 -28.56 5.70
C ALA A 13 -14.70 -27.60 5.27
N VAL A 14 -13.60 -28.15 4.75
CA VAL A 14 -12.59 -27.39 4.02
C VAL A 14 -13.22 -27.01 2.67
N ALA A 15 -13.82 -25.82 2.61
CA ALA A 15 -14.19 -25.21 1.35
C ALA A 15 -12.90 -24.86 0.62
N GLY A 16 -12.64 -25.55 -0.48
CA GLY A 16 -11.49 -25.28 -1.35
C GLY A 16 -11.55 -23.85 -1.85
N LEU A 17 -10.58 -23.05 -1.44
CA LEU A 17 -10.26 -21.78 -2.06
C LEU A 17 -9.72 -22.10 -3.46
N MET A 18 -10.62 -22.21 -4.44
CA MET A 18 -10.24 -22.17 -5.84
C MET A 18 -9.70 -20.77 -6.10
N ALA A 19 -8.38 -20.65 -6.15
CA ALA A 19 -7.71 -19.46 -6.64
C ALA A 19 -8.17 -19.23 -8.09
N SER A 20 -9.17 -18.37 -8.26
CA SER A 20 -9.40 -17.71 -9.54
C SER A 20 -8.13 -16.92 -9.81
N GLY A 21 -7.30 -17.43 -10.73
CA GLY A 21 -6.12 -16.69 -11.17
C GLY A 21 -6.53 -15.28 -11.58
N PRO A 22 -5.73 -14.25 -11.24
CA PRO A 22 -6.10 -12.89 -11.59
C PRO A 22 -6.27 -12.82 -13.11
N ALA A 23 -7.39 -12.24 -13.55
CA ALA A 23 -7.53 -11.82 -14.92
C ALA A 23 -6.38 -10.85 -15.21
N SER A 24 -5.36 -11.31 -15.93
CA SER A 24 -4.32 -10.43 -16.45
C SER A 24 -5.01 -9.46 -17.40
N ALA A 25 -5.23 -8.24 -16.92
CA ALA A 25 -5.67 -7.13 -17.75
C ALA A 25 -4.64 -6.94 -18.87
N ALA A 26 -5.00 -7.28 -20.10
CA ALA A 26 -4.29 -6.82 -21.28
C ALA A 26 -4.62 -5.33 -21.47
N GLY A 27 -4.05 -4.49 -20.60
CA GLY A 27 -4.01 -3.05 -20.76
C GLY A 27 -3.04 -2.63 -21.88
N PRO A 28 -2.97 -1.33 -22.22
CA PRO A 28 -1.94 -0.82 -23.11
C PRO A 28 -0.56 -1.31 -22.67
N THR A 29 0.30 -1.63 -23.64
CA THR A 29 1.67 -2.11 -23.36
C THR A 29 2.38 -1.08 -22.50
N ALA A 30 2.82 -1.48 -21.31
CA ALA A 30 3.50 -0.61 -20.38
C ALA A 30 4.67 0.11 -21.08
N LEU A 31 4.78 1.43 -20.86
CA LEU A 31 5.95 2.19 -21.29
C LEU A 31 7.23 1.52 -20.79
N GLY A 32 8.24 1.42 -21.67
CA GLY A 32 9.58 1.04 -21.24
C GLY A 32 10.14 2.05 -20.23
N ASP A 33 11.04 1.63 -19.35
CA ASP A 33 11.48 2.40 -18.17
C ASP A 33 11.89 3.84 -18.48
N ARG A 34 12.64 4.03 -19.57
CA ARG A 34 13.07 5.36 -20.01
C ARG A 34 11.90 6.24 -20.43
N ALA A 35 10.94 5.68 -21.16
CA ALA A 35 9.74 6.40 -21.59
C ALA A 35 8.84 6.71 -20.39
N LEU A 36 8.72 5.79 -19.43
CA LEU A 36 7.99 6.00 -18.19
C LEU A 36 8.60 7.14 -17.36
N ALA A 37 9.92 7.11 -17.16
CA ALA A 37 10.63 8.17 -16.43
C ALA A 37 10.47 9.54 -17.10
N GLN A 38 10.54 9.60 -18.43
CA GLN A 38 10.28 10.83 -19.20
C GLN A 38 8.83 11.30 -19.06
N ALA A 39 7.86 10.40 -19.11
CA ALA A 39 6.45 10.72 -18.93
C ALA A 39 6.18 11.27 -17.52
N LYS A 40 6.73 10.64 -16.48
CA LYS A 40 6.65 11.12 -15.08
C LYS A 40 7.31 12.49 -14.91
N ALA A 41 8.52 12.67 -15.42
CA ALA A 41 9.21 13.96 -15.40
C ALA A 41 8.44 15.07 -16.14
N SER A 42 7.69 14.72 -17.20
CA SER A 42 6.88 15.69 -17.96
C SER A 42 5.56 16.04 -17.27
N ALA A 43 5.01 15.11 -16.50
CA ALA A 43 3.78 15.31 -15.74
C ALA A 43 4.01 15.99 -14.38
N ASP A 44 5.25 15.96 -13.86
CA ASP A 44 5.71 16.78 -12.74
C ASP A 44 5.84 18.25 -13.18
N ARG A 45 4.73 18.98 -13.17
CA ARG A 45 4.74 20.44 -13.37
C ARG A 45 5.00 21.14 -12.04
N PRO A 46 6.01 22.04 -11.96
CA PRO A 46 6.27 22.81 -10.74
C PRO A 46 5.02 23.58 -10.28
N GLY A 47 4.51 23.26 -9.09
CA GLY A 47 3.52 24.07 -8.37
C GLY A 47 2.05 23.64 -8.46
N THR A 48 1.69 22.50 -9.06
CA THR A 48 0.26 22.06 -9.11
C THR A 48 -0.10 20.88 -8.22
N ASP A 49 0.85 20.07 -7.78
CA ASP A 49 0.60 18.87 -6.97
C ASP A 49 1.20 18.93 -5.55
N GLY A 50 1.82 20.06 -5.19
CA GLY A 50 2.45 20.26 -3.87
C GLY A 50 3.71 19.42 -3.64
N TYR A 51 4.14 18.62 -4.61
CA TYR A 51 5.42 17.95 -4.61
C TYR A 51 6.45 18.90 -5.23
N GLU A 52 7.09 19.73 -4.41
CA GLU A 52 8.41 20.21 -4.81
C GLU A 52 9.28 18.98 -5.09
N ALA A 53 10.27 19.09 -5.98
CA ALA A 53 11.19 18.00 -6.28
C ALA A 53 11.93 17.59 -4.99
N HIS A 54 11.31 16.72 -4.19
CA HIS A 54 11.88 16.19 -2.98
C HIS A 54 13.18 15.52 -3.42
N LYS A 55 14.26 15.85 -2.70
CA LYS A 55 15.56 15.21 -2.87
C LYS A 55 15.31 13.72 -2.98
N VAL A 56 15.77 13.10 -4.06
CA VAL A 56 15.80 11.64 -4.18
C VAL A 56 16.46 11.11 -2.91
N VAL A 57 15.66 10.60 -1.98
CA VAL A 57 16.18 9.96 -0.78
C VAL A 57 16.57 8.56 -1.24
N THR A 58 17.87 8.32 -1.38
CA THR A 58 18.37 6.97 -1.63
C THR A 58 17.87 6.09 -0.50
N ALA A 59 17.00 5.15 -0.84
CA ALA A 59 16.40 4.23 0.10
C ALA A 59 17.49 3.51 0.91
N PRO A 60 17.41 3.41 2.25
CA PRO A 60 18.31 2.53 2.99
C PRO A 60 18.06 1.07 2.58
N ASP A 61 19.06 0.39 2.03
CA ASP A 61 18.93 -1.00 1.54
C ASP A 61 18.57 -2.02 2.63
N ALA A 62 18.69 -1.65 3.91
CA ALA A 62 18.41 -2.51 5.05
C ALA A 62 17.51 -1.82 6.09
N VAL A 63 16.80 -2.66 6.85
CA VAL A 63 16.06 -2.27 8.06
C VAL A 63 17.00 -1.56 9.02
N SER A 64 16.63 -0.37 9.50
CA SER A 64 17.43 0.31 10.52
C SER A 64 17.56 -0.55 11.79
N PRO A 65 18.69 -0.51 12.51
CA PRO A 65 18.85 -1.30 13.73
C PRO A 65 17.75 -1.03 14.77
N GLU A 66 17.23 0.20 14.82
CA GLU A 66 16.13 0.59 15.69
C GLU A 66 14.81 -0.07 15.29
N LYS A 67 14.46 -0.04 14.00
CA LYS A 67 13.27 -0.74 13.48
C LYS A 67 13.38 -2.24 13.71
N GLN A 68 14.55 -2.84 13.45
CA GLN A 68 14.79 -4.26 13.69
C GLN A 68 14.64 -4.62 15.18
N ALA A 69 15.20 -3.82 16.09
CA ALA A 69 15.08 -4.03 17.52
C ALA A 69 13.63 -3.90 18.00
N TRP A 70 12.88 -2.94 17.44
CA TRP A 70 11.45 -2.78 17.71
C TRP A 70 10.68 -4.02 17.26
N MET A 71 10.88 -4.49 16.02
CA MET A 71 10.21 -5.69 15.50
C MET A 71 10.51 -6.93 16.36
N ASN A 72 11.77 -7.11 16.78
CA ASN A 72 12.15 -8.26 17.61
C ASN A 72 11.57 -8.24 19.04
N SER A 73 11.10 -7.10 19.54
CA SER A 73 10.67 -6.93 20.93
C SER A 73 9.16 -6.86 21.14
N HIS A 74 8.36 -6.86 20.07
CA HIS A 74 6.91 -6.69 20.14
C HIS A 74 6.16 -7.90 19.58
N ILE A 75 5.02 -8.23 20.20
CA ILE A 75 4.10 -9.23 19.66
C ILE A 75 3.38 -8.59 18.48
N HIS A 76 3.53 -9.20 17.31
CA HIS A 76 2.96 -8.71 16.05
C HIS A 76 1.45 -8.92 15.99
N ALA A 77 0.76 -8.04 15.26
CA ALA A 77 -0.63 -8.26 14.89
C ALA A 77 -0.78 -9.59 14.14
N SER A 78 -1.96 -10.22 14.27
CA SER A 78 -2.22 -11.50 13.62
C SER A 78 -2.20 -11.34 12.10
N THR A 79 -1.19 -11.90 11.44
CA THR A 79 -1.17 -12.03 9.98
C THR A 79 -1.89 -13.33 9.58
N ILE A 80 -2.68 -13.30 8.52
CA ILE A 80 -3.13 -14.52 7.84
C ILE A 80 -2.01 -14.89 6.86
N GLY A 81 -1.34 -16.02 7.06
CA GLY A 81 -0.18 -16.34 6.22
C GLY A 81 0.40 -17.73 6.40
N GLY A 82 1.29 -18.07 5.47
CA GLY A 82 2.09 -19.29 5.45
C GLY A 82 3.36 -19.08 4.60
N PRO A 83 4.16 -20.12 4.36
CA PRO A 83 5.37 -19.98 3.55
C PRO A 83 5.08 -19.33 2.19
N GLY A 84 5.65 -18.15 1.96
CA GLY A 84 5.54 -17.42 0.69
C GLY A 84 4.40 -16.40 0.60
N TYR A 85 3.51 -16.27 1.58
CA TYR A 85 2.48 -15.21 1.57
C TYR A 85 2.04 -14.80 2.97
N HIS A 86 1.80 -13.50 3.16
CA HIS A 86 1.25 -12.95 4.40
C HIS A 86 0.32 -11.78 4.05
N LEU A 87 -0.84 -11.75 4.68
CA LEU A 87 -1.84 -10.69 4.59
C LEU A 87 -2.13 -10.18 6.01
N LEU A 88 -2.25 -8.87 6.15
CA LEU A 88 -2.68 -8.22 7.38
C LEU A 88 -4.20 -8.29 7.54
N THR A 89 -4.68 -7.80 8.67
CA THR A 89 -6.12 -7.72 8.92
C THR A 89 -6.76 -6.76 7.92
N GLU A 90 -7.81 -7.23 7.24
CA GLU A 90 -8.60 -6.41 6.31
C GLU A 90 -9.07 -5.10 6.98
N SER A 91 -8.61 -3.98 6.43
CA SER A 91 -8.84 -2.64 6.97
C SER A 91 -9.45 -1.67 5.96
N GLN A 92 -9.62 -2.09 4.70
CA GLN A 92 -10.02 -1.21 3.61
C GLN A 92 -11.32 -0.48 3.90
N GLN A 93 -11.31 0.81 3.61
CA GLN A 93 -12.50 1.62 3.59
C GLN A 93 -12.47 2.61 2.43
N ARG A 94 -13.65 2.85 1.86
CA ARG A 94 -13.83 3.89 0.84
C ARG A 94 -13.42 5.26 1.37
N GLN A 95 -12.65 6.02 0.58
CA GLN A 95 -12.34 7.41 0.89
C GLN A 95 -13.63 8.26 0.95
N TRP A 96 -13.76 9.11 1.98
CA TRP A 96 -14.99 9.89 2.20
C TRP A 96 -15.23 10.93 1.09
N TYR A 97 -14.15 11.53 0.60
CA TYR A 97 -14.17 12.56 -0.44
C TYR A 97 -13.09 12.29 -1.48
N ASN A 98 -13.17 12.95 -2.64
CA ASN A 98 -12.29 12.72 -3.79
C ASN A 98 -10.80 12.99 -3.49
N ASN A 99 -10.52 13.83 -2.50
CA ASN A 99 -9.18 14.21 -2.06
C ASN A 99 -8.70 13.47 -0.79
N TYR A 100 -9.43 12.43 -0.34
CA TYR A 100 -9.21 11.75 0.96
C TYR A 100 -8.47 10.40 0.84
N CYS A 101 -7.81 10.12 -0.28
CA CYS A 101 -7.00 8.91 -0.40
C CYS A 101 -5.90 8.81 0.68
N GLY A 102 -5.21 9.91 1.00
CA GLY A 102 -4.23 9.95 2.10
C GLY A 102 -4.86 9.61 3.47
N PRO A 103 -5.91 10.31 3.92
CA PRO A 103 -6.64 9.98 5.14
C PRO A 103 -7.13 8.53 5.21
N ALA A 104 -7.64 7.99 4.10
CA ALA A 104 -8.09 6.61 4.03
C ALA A 104 -6.92 5.65 4.24
N SER A 105 -5.83 5.78 3.46
CA SER A 105 -4.66 4.91 3.57
C SER A 105 -4.01 4.96 4.95
N LEU A 106 -3.92 6.13 5.58
CA LEU A 106 -3.38 6.23 6.94
C LEU A 106 -4.17 5.37 7.92
N VAL A 107 -5.50 5.49 7.94
CA VAL A 107 -6.28 4.74 8.93
C VAL A 107 -6.49 3.28 8.57
N GLU A 108 -6.43 2.92 7.28
CA GLU A 108 -6.34 1.52 6.82
C GLU A 108 -5.08 0.87 7.41
N THR A 109 -3.91 1.48 7.21
CA THR A 109 -2.64 0.98 7.73
C THR A 109 -2.58 0.96 9.26
N LEU A 110 -3.17 1.95 9.95
CA LEU A 110 -3.28 1.94 11.41
C LEU A 110 -4.21 0.82 11.91
N ALA A 111 -5.32 0.56 11.22
CA ALA A 111 -6.28 -0.46 11.61
C ALA A 111 -5.77 -1.90 11.41
N GLU A 112 -4.85 -2.13 10.46
CA GLU A 112 -4.19 -3.43 10.23
C GLU A 112 -3.50 -3.98 11.49
N HIS A 113 -3.03 -3.09 12.38
CA HIS A 113 -2.39 -3.45 13.66
C HIS A 113 -3.19 -2.98 14.89
N GLY A 114 -4.50 -2.77 14.72
CA GLY A 114 -5.44 -2.55 15.83
C GLY A 114 -5.57 -1.10 16.31
N ILE A 115 -5.03 -0.12 15.58
CA ILE A 115 -5.17 1.30 15.90
C ILE A 115 -6.30 1.91 15.06
N TYR A 116 -7.51 1.94 15.63
CA TYR A 116 -8.70 2.41 14.94
C TYR A 116 -8.86 3.94 15.03
N LYS A 117 -8.94 4.59 13.88
CA LYS A 117 -9.18 6.03 13.68
C LYS A 117 -10.13 6.24 12.51
N ASP A 118 -10.66 7.46 12.37
CA ASP A 118 -11.49 7.85 11.23
C ASP A 118 -10.75 8.80 10.27
N GLN A 119 -11.27 8.96 9.05
CA GLN A 119 -10.61 9.79 8.03
C GLN A 119 -10.69 11.29 8.35
N GLY A 120 -11.60 11.74 9.23
CA GLY A 120 -11.69 13.14 9.65
C GLY A 120 -10.54 13.50 10.58
N TRP A 121 -10.23 12.61 11.52
CA TRP A 121 -9.02 12.69 12.33
C TRP A 121 -7.77 12.64 11.44
N ALA A 122 -7.72 11.69 10.49
CA ALA A 122 -6.57 11.54 9.62
C ALA A 122 -6.35 12.76 8.71
N ALA A 123 -7.43 13.35 8.19
CA ALA A 123 -7.36 14.60 7.43
C ALA A 123 -6.79 15.75 8.27
N GLY A 124 -7.12 15.80 9.56
CA GLY A 124 -6.55 16.77 10.50
C GLY A 124 -5.05 16.61 10.71
N VAL A 125 -4.56 15.38 10.90
CA VAL A 125 -3.12 15.13 11.13
C VAL A 125 -2.28 15.20 9.86
N LEU A 126 -2.86 14.89 8.71
CA LEU A 126 -2.21 14.96 7.38
C LEU A 126 -2.34 16.31 6.71
N HIS A 127 -2.98 17.28 7.36
CA HIS A 127 -3.28 18.61 6.80
C HIS A 127 -3.97 18.53 5.43
N THR A 128 -4.84 17.54 5.23
CA THR A 128 -5.60 17.37 3.99
C THR A 128 -6.55 18.57 3.81
N GLY A 129 -6.65 19.07 2.57
CA GLY A 129 -7.57 20.16 2.25
C GLY A 129 -9.03 19.81 2.55
N ALA A 130 -9.87 20.85 2.64
CA ALA A 130 -11.31 20.68 2.78
C ALA A 130 -11.87 19.74 1.68
N PRO A 131 -13.01 19.06 1.93
CA PRO A 131 -13.64 18.20 0.93
C PRO A 131 -13.77 18.85 -0.44
N GLY A 132 -13.27 18.18 -1.50
CA GLY A 132 -13.26 18.73 -2.86
C GLY A 132 -12.11 19.68 -3.18
N GLY A 133 -11.23 19.95 -2.21
CA GLY A 133 -10.04 20.79 -2.35
C GLY A 133 -8.77 19.99 -2.63
N SER A 134 -7.63 20.49 -2.13
CA SER A 134 -6.33 19.82 -2.26
C SER A 134 -6.28 18.51 -1.48
N GLY A 135 -5.57 17.52 -2.03
CA GLY A 135 -5.28 16.26 -1.35
C GLY A 135 -4.22 16.40 -0.24
N THR A 136 -3.78 15.27 0.27
CA THR A 136 -2.66 15.17 1.22
C THR A 136 -1.33 15.37 0.51
N ASN A 137 -0.44 16.15 1.09
CA ASN A 137 0.95 16.23 0.61
C ASN A 137 1.70 14.96 1.02
N GLY A 138 2.55 14.44 0.12
CA GLY A 138 3.44 13.31 0.39
C GLY A 138 4.10 13.36 1.75
N GLY A 139 4.80 14.46 2.04
CA GLY A 139 5.65 14.60 3.23
C GLY A 139 4.91 14.54 4.58
N GLU A 140 3.57 14.52 4.59
CA GLU A 140 2.77 14.46 5.81
C GLU A 140 2.56 13.02 6.30
N MET A 141 2.61 12.03 5.39
CA MET A 141 2.28 10.65 5.71
C MET A 141 3.31 9.97 6.61
N GLY A 142 4.61 10.12 6.31
CA GLY A 142 5.70 9.54 7.11
C GLY A 142 5.70 10.01 8.57
N PRO A 143 5.63 11.33 8.83
CA PRO A 143 5.48 11.86 10.19
C PRO A 143 4.22 11.34 10.91
N ALA A 144 3.07 11.27 10.22
CA ALA A 144 1.84 10.77 10.81
C ALA A 144 1.95 9.29 11.20
N LEU A 145 2.46 8.44 10.31
CA LEU A 145 2.69 7.03 10.60
C LEU A 145 3.61 6.85 11.81
N ASN A 146 4.77 7.52 11.83
CA ASN A 146 5.71 7.44 12.95
C ASN A 146 5.15 7.98 14.29
N ALA A 147 4.20 8.90 14.26
CA ALA A 147 3.54 9.45 15.45
C ALA A 147 2.46 8.52 16.01
N TYR A 148 1.79 7.73 15.15
CA TYR A 148 0.55 7.03 15.51
C TYR A 148 0.58 5.50 15.35
N SER A 149 1.65 4.91 14.83
CA SER A 149 1.84 3.45 14.63
C SER A 149 2.09 2.64 15.91
N GLY A 150 1.91 3.24 17.10
CA GLY A 150 2.25 2.58 18.36
C GLY A 150 3.76 2.34 18.57
N GLY A 151 4.62 3.04 17.81
CA GLY A 151 6.07 3.03 17.98
C GLY A 151 6.84 2.32 16.87
N PHE A 152 6.16 1.65 15.94
CA PHE A 152 6.79 1.11 14.74
C PHE A 152 7.34 2.24 13.86
N LYS A 153 8.55 2.05 13.35
CA LYS A 153 9.27 3.09 12.61
C LYS A 153 9.06 2.92 11.12
N TYR A 154 8.59 3.99 10.50
CA TYR A 154 8.41 4.08 9.06
C TYR A 154 9.53 4.91 8.46
N ASP A 155 10.25 4.31 7.51
CA ASP A 155 11.24 4.97 6.69
C ASP A 155 10.59 5.43 5.37
N GLU A 156 10.76 6.69 5.01
CA GLU A 156 10.35 7.19 3.70
C GLU A 156 11.34 6.74 2.63
N VAL A 157 10.82 6.20 1.53
CA VAL A 157 11.63 5.83 0.38
C VAL A 157 11.06 6.46 -0.88
N GLN A 158 11.92 7.18 -1.60
CA GLN A 158 11.61 7.74 -2.91
C GLN A 158 12.62 7.25 -3.95
N VAL A 159 12.12 6.72 -5.06
CA VAL A 159 12.97 6.14 -6.11
C VAL A 159 12.82 6.93 -7.38
N SER A 160 13.92 7.34 -8.00
CA SER A 160 13.87 8.11 -9.24
C SER A 160 13.51 7.28 -10.49
N SER A 161 13.74 5.96 -10.48
CA SER A 161 13.40 5.05 -11.59
C SER A 161 13.36 3.58 -11.16
N PRO A 162 12.45 2.75 -11.72
CA PRO A 162 12.40 1.32 -11.45
C PRO A 162 13.67 0.64 -12.02
N TYR A 163 14.46 0.01 -11.14
CA TYR A 163 15.60 -0.84 -11.51
C TYR A 163 15.51 -2.17 -10.74
N SER A 164 16.09 -3.25 -11.29
CA SER A 164 15.97 -4.60 -10.73
C SER A 164 16.51 -4.73 -9.29
N ASN A 165 17.60 -4.04 -8.97
CA ASN A 165 18.14 -3.98 -7.61
C ASN A 165 17.14 -3.35 -6.63
N TYR A 166 16.37 -2.38 -7.11
CA TYR A 166 15.39 -1.71 -6.30
C TYR A 166 14.13 -2.57 -6.06
N VAL A 167 13.71 -3.35 -7.07
CA VAL A 167 12.61 -4.32 -6.90
C VAL A 167 12.95 -5.33 -5.80
N ALA A 168 14.17 -5.86 -5.78
CA ALA A 168 14.61 -6.78 -4.72
C ALA A 168 14.57 -6.12 -3.33
N SER A 169 15.06 -4.89 -3.20
CA SER A 169 14.98 -4.15 -1.93
C SER A 169 13.51 -3.93 -1.51
N TYR A 170 12.64 -3.50 -2.42
CA TYR A 170 11.21 -3.36 -2.15
C TYR A 170 10.57 -4.68 -1.66
N GLN A 171 10.84 -5.80 -2.34
CA GLN A 171 10.30 -7.11 -1.95
C GLN A 171 10.78 -7.54 -0.56
N SER A 172 12.04 -7.26 -0.21
CA SER A 172 12.59 -7.56 1.12
C SER A 172 11.94 -6.70 2.20
N ARG A 173 11.71 -5.42 1.93
CA ARG A 173 11.07 -4.46 2.84
C ARG A 173 9.62 -4.81 3.09
N LEU A 174 8.88 -5.05 2.00
CA LEU A 174 7.51 -5.54 2.03
C LEU A 174 7.38 -6.79 2.90
N GLN A 175 8.26 -7.78 2.72
CA GLN A 175 8.24 -8.98 3.55
C GLN A 175 8.54 -8.69 5.01
N SER A 176 9.55 -7.85 5.29
CA SER A 176 9.94 -7.51 6.67
C SER A 176 8.77 -6.94 7.46
N ASP A 177 8.09 -5.94 6.92
CA ASP A 177 7.10 -5.18 7.67
C ASP A 177 5.78 -5.92 7.77
N ILE A 178 5.35 -6.54 6.68
CA ILE A 178 4.14 -7.40 6.70
C ILE A 178 4.34 -8.57 7.68
N ASN A 179 5.53 -9.18 7.73
CA ASN A 179 5.82 -10.25 8.72
C ASN A 179 5.84 -9.72 10.17
N ALA A 180 6.16 -8.44 10.35
CA ALA A 180 6.05 -7.76 11.64
C ALA A 180 4.63 -7.27 11.96
N GLY A 181 3.65 -7.48 11.07
CA GLY A 181 2.27 -7.08 11.26
C GLY A 181 1.98 -5.61 10.91
N TYR A 182 2.84 -4.96 10.12
CA TYR A 182 2.72 -3.54 9.74
C TYR A 182 2.65 -3.38 8.23
N GLY A 183 1.60 -2.73 7.73
CA GLY A 183 1.47 -2.42 6.31
C GLY A 183 2.29 -1.20 5.93
N LEU A 184 2.43 -1.03 4.63
CA LEU A 184 3.11 0.10 4.00
C LEU A 184 2.05 1.08 3.48
N VAL A 185 2.41 2.35 3.33
CA VAL A 185 1.59 3.31 2.57
C VAL A 185 2.39 3.77 1.37
N ALA A 186 1.80 3.76 0.18
CA ALA A 186 2.47 4.19 -1.04
C ALA A 186 1.71 5.28 -1.78
N VAL A 187 2.45 6.17 -2.42
CA VAL A 187 1.88 7.16 -3.35
C VAL A 187 2.06 6.62 -4.76
N ALA A 188 0.96 6.14 -5.33
CA ALA A 188 0.88 5.75 -6.72
C ALA A 188 0.98 6.99 -7.62
N TYR A 189 1.86 6.90 -8.61
CA TYR A 189 1.94 7.85 -9.70
C TYR A 189 1.83 7.11 -11.03
N GLU A 190 0.62 7.12 -11.56
CA GLU A 190 0.30 6.50 -12.84
C GLU A 190 0.25 7.59 -13.90
N VAL A 191 0.86 7.33 -15.06
CA VAL A 191 0.85 8.25 -16.20
C VAL A 191 0.12 7.57 -17.35
N ALA A 192 -0.56 8.35 -18.19
CA ALA A 192 -1.28 7.82 -19.34
C ALA A 192 -0.38 6.91 -20.21
N GLY A 193 -0.86 5.70 -20.50
CA GLY A 193 -0.12 4.67 -21.25
C GLY A 193 0.94 3.90 -20.45
N GLY A 194 1.15 4.24 -19.18
CA GLY A 194 2.03 3.55 -18.25
C GLY A 194 1.39 2.33 -17.57
N PRO A 195 2.05 1.74 -16.58
CA PRO A 195 1.43 0.77 -15.68
C PRO A 195 0.38 1.45 -14.78
N HIS A 196 -0.69 0.73 -14.45
CA HIS A 196 -1.80 1.21 -13.65
C HIS A 196 -2.21 0.21 -12.57
N LEU A 197 -2.79 0.73 -11.48
CA LEU A 197 -3.47 -0.09 -10.49
C LEU A 197 -4.75 -0.69 -11.09
N VAL A 198 -5.26 -1.75 -10.47
CA VAL A 198 -6.40 -2.51 -11.01
C VAL A 198 -7.66 -1.64 -10.95
N GLY A 199 -8.28 -1.44 -12.10
CA GLY A 199 -9.49 -0.61 -12.23
C GLY A 199 -9.21 0.88 -12.50
N HIS A 200 -7.96 1.32 -12.45
CA HIS A 200 -7.59 2.70 -12.78
C HIS A 200 -7.58 2.95 -14.30
N PRO A 201 -7.95 4.16 -14.77
CA PRO A 201 -8.02 4.48 -16.19
C PRO A 201 -6.63 4.58 -16.81
N SER A 202 -6.40 3.80 -17.85
CA SER A 202 -5.08 3.72 -18.50
C SER A 202 -4.71 4.92 -19.38
N ASN A 203 -5.66 5.84 -19.61
CA ASN A 203 -5.52 6.99 -20.49
C ASN A 203 -5.37 8.32 -19.75
N SER A 204 -5.18 8.28 -18.42
CA SER A 204 -5.14 9.45 -17.56
C SER A 204 -4.00 9.35 -16.57
N ASN A 205 -3.51 10.50 -16.10
CA ASN A 205 -2.59 10.51 -14.97
C ASN A 205 -3.37 10.39 -13.67
N VAL A 206 -2.90 9.54 -12.75
CA VAL A 206 -3.53 9.31 -11.45
C VAL A 206 -2.48 9.48 -10.35
N PHE A 207 -2.83 10.25 -9.34
CA PHE A 207 -2.07 10.43 -8.10
C PHE A 207 -2.94 9.95 -6.95
N HIS A 208 -2.50 8.89 -6.27
CA HIS A 208 -3.35 8.20 -5.29
C HIS A 208 -2.52 7.60 -4.17
N PHE A 209 -2.95 7.76 -2.92
CA PHE A 209 -2.39 7.00 -1.81
C PHE A 209 -3.10 5.65 -1.72
N ILE A 210 -2.34 4.59 -1.49
CA ILE A 210 -2.85 3.23 -1.22
C ILE A 210 -2.21 2.68 0.06
N ALA A 211 -2.94 1.79 0.74
CA ALA A 211 -2.38 0.94 1.78
C ALA A 211 -1.93 -0.40 1.16
N ILE A 212 -0.74 -0.86 1.53
CA ILE A 212 -0.18 -2.14 1.12
C ILE A 212 -0.16 -3.03 2.36
N ASP A 213 -1.03 -4.03 2.34
CA ASP A 213 -1.43 -4.84 3.49
C ASP A 213 -1.01 -6.30 3.33
N GLY A 214 -0.23 -6.64 2.29
CA GLY A 214 0.30 -7.99 2.17
C GLY A 214 1.17 -8.27 0.97
N TYR A 215 1.61 -9.52 0.91
CA TYR A 215 2.36 -10.05 -0.21
C TYR A 215 2.04 -11.52 -0.49
N LEU A 216 2.29 -11.92 -1.74
CA LEU A 216 2.31 -13.31 -2.19
C LEU A 216 3.64 -13.60 -2.90
N ASP A 217 3.91 -14.87 -3.14
CA ASP A 217 5.07 -15.36 -3.88
C ASP A 217 6.41 -14.82 -3.35
N TYR A 218 6.60 -14.85 -2.03
CA TYR A 218 7.82 -14.34 -1.36
C TYR A 218 8.11 -12.88 -1.72
N GLY A 219 7.07 -12.06 -1.75
CA GLY A 219 7.16 -10.64 -2.06
C GLY A 219 7.08 -10.33 -3.56
N ALA A 220 7.10 -11.31 -4.45
CA ALA A 220 7.03 -11.05 -5.90
C ALA A 220 5.68 -10.44 -6.34
N THR A 221 4.64 -10.63 -5.54
CA THR A 221 3.31 -10.06 -5.74
C THR A 221 2.95 -9.19 -4.53
N THR A 222 2.58 -7.93 -4.77
CA THR A 222 2.07 -7.00 -3.75
C THR A 222 0.56 -7.14 -3.66
N HIS A 223 0.02 -7.29 -2.45
CA HIS A 223 -1.40 -7.14 -2.14
C HIS A 223 -1.62 -5.73 -1.56
N TYR A 224 -2.67 -5.05 -1.99
CA TYR A 224 -2.96 -3.68 -1.57
C TYR A 224 -4.45 -3.42 -1.47
N ALA A 225 -4.80 -2.47 -0.62
CA ALA A 225 -6.11 -1.88 -0.48
C ALA A 225 -6.16 -0.54 -1.23
N ASP A 226 -7.25 -0.33 -1.98
CA ASP A 226 -7.48 0.90 -2.73
C ASP A 226 -8.76 1.59 -2.25
N SER A 227 -8.59 2.79 -1.71
CA SER A 227 -9.67 3.56 -1.10
C SER A 227 -10.55 4.28 -2.12
N PHE A 228 -10.17 4.34 -3.40
CA PHE A 228 -10.96 4.92 -4.49
C PHE A 228 -12.14 4.03 -4.93
N THR A 229 -12.35 2.89 -4.27
CA THR A 229 -13.49 2.00 -4.51
C THR A 229 -14.82 2.78 -4.51
N ASP A 230 -15.70 2.46 -5.45
CA ASP A 230 -17.01 3.11 -5.63
C ASP A 230 -16.96 4.65 -5.73
N TYR A 231 -15.84 5.24 -6.15
CA TYR A 231 -15.66 6.68 -6.32
C TYR A 231 -15.73 7.14 -7.81
N GLY A 232 -16.14 6.25 -8.73
CA GLY A 232 -16.43 6.58 -10.14
C GLY A 232 -15.73 5.67 -11.16
N TRP A 233 -14.76 4.88 -10.70
CA TRP A 233 -14.13 3.81 -11.48
C TRP A 233 -14.44 2.45 -10.84
N SER A 234 -14.28 1.37 -11.60
CA SER A 234 -14.48 0.00 -11.12
C SER A 234 -13.25 -0.50 -10.34
N VAL A 235 -12.84 0.24 -9.32
CA VAL A 235 -11.69 -0.08 -8.46
C VAL A 235 -12.12 -1.09 -7.40
N PRO A 236 -11.56 -2.31 -7.39
CA PRO A 236 -11.82 -3.29 -6.33
C PRO A 236 -11.27 -2.79 -4.99
N LYS A 237 -11.86 -3.25 -3.89
CA LYS A 237 -11.34 -2.93 -2.55
C LYS A 237 -9.90 -3.40 -2.35
N TYR A 238 -9.64 -4.64 -2.75
CA TYR A 238 -8.33 -5.27 -2.66
C TYR A 238 -7.92 -5.77 -4.03
N SER A 239 -6.62 -5.72 -4.30
CA SER A 239 -6.06 -6.23 -5.55
C SER A 239 -4.63 -6.70 -5.33
N THR A 240 -4.16 -7.52 -6.27
CA THR A 240 -2.76 -7.96 -6.32
C THR A 240 -2.12 -7.48 -7.61
N ILE A 241 -0.84 -7.13 -7.55
CA ILE A 241 -0.04 -6.74 -8.72
C ILE A 241 1.39 -7.23 -8.56
N SER A 242 2.13 -7.43 -9.65
CA SER A 242 3.56 -7.78 -9.51
C SER A 242 4.30 -6.64 -8.81
N SER A 243 5.20 -6.97 -7.91
CA SER A 243 6.00 -5.99 -7.18
C SER A 243 6.90 -5.16 -8.10
N ASP A 244 7.32 -5.71 -9.24
CA ASP A 244 7.97 -4.93 -10.31
C ASP A 244 7.04 -3.82 -10.84
N THR A 245 5.78 -4.15 -11.12
CA THR A 245 4.79 -3.16 -11.58
C THR A 245 4.46 -2.15 -10.48
N MET A 246 4.29 -2.59 -9.24
CA MET A 246 4.08 -1.69 -8.10
C MET A 246 5.23 -0.68 -7.99
N VAL A 247 6.48 -1.16 -8.04
CA VAL A 247 7.67 -0.31 -8.03
C VAL A 247 7.67 0.70 -9.17
N ARG A 248 7.29 0.30 -10.39
CA ARG A 248 7.15 1.24 -11.53
C ARG A 248 6.10 2.31 -11.26
N ILE A 249 4.97 1.95 -10.64
CA ILE A 249 3.87 2.86 -10.29
C ILE A 249 4.29 3.86 -9.20
N ILE A 250 4.94 3.41 -8.13
CA ILE A 250 5.31 4.28 -7.00
C ILE A 250 6.61 5.06 -7.25
N SER A 251 7.44 4.64 -8.21
CA SER A 251 8.66 5.38 -8.59
C SER A 251 8.34 6.84 -8.94
N GLY A 252 9.18 7.76 -8.50
CA GLY A 252 8.99 9.21 -8.59
C GLY A 252 8.21 9.79 -7.42
N ARG A 253 7.66 8.96 -6.53
CA ARG A 253 6.92 9.35 -5.33
C ARG A 253 7.33 8.50 -4.12
N PRO A 254 7.04 8.95 -2.89
CA PRO A 254 7.40 8.22 -1.69
C PRO A 254 6.46 7.03 -1.45
N TYR A 255 7.00 6.00 -0.82
CA TYR A 255 6.24 5.08 0.02
C TYR A 255 6.92 4.96 1.37
N TYR A 256 6.17 4.47 2.34
CA TYR A 256 6.52 4.39 3.75
C TYR A 256 6.50 2.93 4.14
N TRP A 257 7.64 2.45 4.61
CA TRP A 257 7.81 1.09 5.08
C TRP A 257 8.32 1.09 6.50
#